data_AF-A0A6G1S464-F1
#
_entry.id   AF-A0A6G1S464-F1
#
_cell.length_a   1.000
_cell.length_b   1.000
_cell.length_c   1.000
_cell.angle_alpha   90.00
_cell.angle_beta   90.00
_cell.angle_gamma   90.00
#
_symmetry.space_group_name_H-M   'P 1'
#
loop_
_entity.id
_entity.type
_entity.pdbx_description
1 polymer ?
#
loop_
_entity_poly.entity_id
_entity_poly.type
_entity_poly.pdbx_seq_one_letter_code
_entity_poly.pdbx_strand_id
1 'polypeptide(L)'
;MGKKMGINTKAVEARERKELQKKAKQEASERQKEDEAWRDDDKHVNRKINRQRERELKSQQERDRKAALKVAYEEEMALAEKSAKAKSKQNANAVEIPKVTRVEIQKTLEEEQEQLSKQLKKVNLEPVPLVPNLNRLEEEGESANTIDQALELLKPHSVTTTKPGPKSSTKKP
;
A
#
# COMPACT_ATOMS: atom_id res chain seq x y z
N MET A 1 -52.34 53.46 29.26
CA MET A 1 -51.81 52.16 28.80
C MET A 1 -50.32 52.09 29.14
N GLY A 2 -49.97 51.62 30.34
CA GLY A 2 -48.59 51.56 30.83
C GLY A 2 -47.78 50.46 30.12
N LYS A 3 -46.57 50.79 29.65
CA LYS A 3 -45.64 49.86 29.01
C LYS A 3 -45.28 48.74 29.99
N LYS A 4 -45.40 47.48 29.55
CA LYS A 4 -45.07 46.29 30.34
C LYS A 4 -43.59 46.35 30.75
N MET A 5 -43.32 46.63 32.02
CA MET A 5 -41.99 46.63 32.65
C MET A 5 -41.48 45.20 32.93
N GLY A 6 -41.79 44.26 32.03
CA GLY A 6 -41.31 42.88 32.11
C GLY A 6 -39.95 42.81 31.43
N ILE A 7 -38.93 42.38 32.17
CA ILE A 7 -37.59 42.15 31.65
C ILE A 7 -37.69 41.25 30.41
N ASN A 8 -37.07 41.66 29.29
CA ASN A 8 -37.11 40.93 28.03
C ASN A 8 -36.50 39.54 28.20
N THR A 9 -37.32 38.49 28.15
CA THR A 9 -36.92 37.09 28.40
C THR A 9 -35.76 36.64 27.51
N LYS A 10 -35.73 37.06 26.23
CA LYS A 10 -34.61 36.77 25.31
C LYS A 10 -33.29 37.43 25.74
N ALA A 11 -33.37 38.60 26.37
CA ALA A 11 -32.19 39.28 26.89
C ALA A 11 -31.66 38.60 28.16
N VAL A 12 -32.55 38.02 28.98
CA VAL A 12 -32.18 37.19 30.13
C VAL A 12 -31.51 35.90 29.67
N GLU A 13 -32.11 35.17 28.74
CA GLU A 13 -31.53 33.95 28.17
C GLU A 13 -30.16 34.19 27.51
N ALA A 14 -29.98 35.33 26.83
CA ALA A 14 -28.69 35.68 26.22
C ALA A 14 -27.61 36.01 27.28
N ARG A 15 -28.00 36.63 28.39
CA ARG A 15 -27.10 36.88 29.54
C ARG A 15 -26.75 35.57 30.24
N GLU A 16 -27.73 34.70 30.48
CA GLU A 16 -27.52 33.37 31.06
C GLU A 16 -26.59 32.52 30.19
N ARG A 17 -26.75 32.50 28.86
CA ARG A 17 -25.81 31.80 27.97
C ARG A 17 -24.39 32.35 28.07
N LYS A 18 -24.22 33.67 28.13
CA LYS A 18 -22.89 34.29 28.28
C LYS A 18 -22.27 33.98 29.64
N GLU A 19 -23.06 33.99 30.70
CA GLU A 19 -22.61 33.64 32.05
C GLU A 19 -22.26 32.15 32.16
N LEU A 20 -23.04 31.25 31.56
CA LEU A 20 -22.74 29.82 31.50
C LEU A 20 -21.44 29.56 30.74
N GLN A 21 -21.22 30.20 29.59
CA GLN A 21 -19.96 30.10 28.86
C GLN A 21 -18.77 30.64 29.66
N LYS A 22 -18.97 31.74 30.41
CA LYS A 22 -17.91 32.31 31.26
C LYS A 22 -17.58 31.36 32.43
N LYS A 23 -18.59 30.81 33.10
CA LYS A 23 -18.44 29.83 34.17
C LYS A 23 -17.75 28.56 33.67
N ALA A 24 -18.18 28.01 32.53
CA ALA A 24 -17.54 26.83 31.93
C ALA A 24 -16.06 27.07 31.59
N LYS A 25 -15.70 28.26 31.10
CA LYS A 25 -14.29 28.63 30.86
C LYS A 25 -13.49 28.79 32.15
N GLN A 26 -14.09 29.36 33.18
CA GLN A 26 -13.46 29.51 34.49
C GLN A 26 -13.23 28.14 35.14
N GLU A 27 -14.26 27.29 35.16
CA GLU A 27 -14.19 25.92 35.66
C GLU A 27 -13.17 25.08 34.87
N ALA A 28 -13.13 25.20 33.54
CA ALA A 28 -12.11 24.52 32.74
C ALA A 28 -10.70 25.00 33.07
N SER A 29 -10.51 26.31 33.31
CA SER A 29 -9.20 26.86 33.70
C SER A 29 -8.80 26.47 35.12
N GLU A 30 -9.74 26.45 36.06
CA GLU A 30 -9.52 26.02 37.45
C GLU A 30 -9.17 24.54 37.48
N ARG A 31 -9.94 23.70 36.78
CA ARG A 31 -9.64 22.28 36.61
C ARG A 31 -8.27 22.03 35.99
N GLN A 32 -7.88 22.77 34.95
CA GLN A 32 -6.54 22.65 34.37
C GLN A 32 -5.44 22.99 35.37
N LYS A 33 -5.62 24.04 36.19
CA LYS A 33 -4.65 24.42 37.23
C LYS A 33 -4.57 23.38 38.33
N GLU A 34 -5.70 22.81 38.72
CA GLU A 34 -5.75 21.70 39.68
C GLU A 34 -5.05 20.47 39.10
N ASP A 35 -5.40 20.05 37.88
CA ASP A 35 -4.77 18.92 37.20
C ASP A 35 -3.25 19.11 37.07
N GLU A 36 -2.78 20.34 36.79
CA GLU A 36 -1.35 20.69 36.76
C GLU A 36 -0.72 20.63 38.15
N ALA A 37 -1.40 21.14 39.19
CA ALA A 37 -0.93 21.08 40.57
C ALA A 37 -0.86 19.65 41.12
N TRP A 38 -1.69 18.74 40.59
CA TRP A 38 -1.73 17.32 40.93
C TRP A 38 -0.96 16.43 39.95
N ARG A 39 -0.21 17.03 39.02
CA ARG A 39 0.58 16.29 38.05
C ARG A 39 1.78 15.60 38.71
N ASP A 40 1.93 14.30 38.45
CA ASP A 40 3.08 13.52 38.91
C ASP A 40 4.19 13.46 37.84
N ASP A 41 5.33 14.08 38.13
CA ASP A 41 6.50 14.12 37.25
C ASP A 41 7.59 13.08 37.63
N ASP A 42 7.29 12.09 38.49
CA ASP A 42 8.26 11.03 38.80
C ASP A 42 8.60 10.21 37.53
N LYS A 43 9.88 10.27 37.15
CA LYS A 43 10.48 9.56 36.01
C LYS A 43 10.18 8.06 36.00
N HIS A 44 10.19 7.39 37.16
CA HIS A 44 9.99 5.95 37.25
C HIS A 44 8.53 5.57 37.09
N VAL A 45 7.62 6.35 37.69
CA VAL A 45 6.17 6.19 37.54
C VAL A 45 5.78 6.43 36.08
N ASN A 46 6.24 7.54 35.49
CA ASN A 46 6.00 7.86 34.09
C ASN A 46 6.52 6.79 33.13
N ARG A 47 7.70 6.22 33.39
CA ARG A 47 8.23 5.11 32.60
C ARG A 47 7.36 3.85 32.73
N LYS A 48 6.85 3.52 33.92
CA LYS A 48 5.94 2.38 34.12
C LYS A 48 4.61 2.59 33.38
N ILE A 49 4.03 3.79 33.49
CA ILE A 49 2.79 4.15 32.79
C ILE A 49 3.00 4.06 31.28
N ASN A 50 4.11 4.56 30.75
CA ASN A 50 4.40 4.48 29.31
C ASN A 50 4.56 3.03 28.84
N ARG A 51 5.30 2.20 29.58
CA ARG A 51 5.41 0.76 29.27
C ARG A 51 4.07 0.02 29.32
N GLN A 52 3.15 0.48 30.17
CA GLN A 52 1.80 -0.08 30.23
C GLN A 52 0.96 0.37 29.03
N ARG A 53 0.96 1.68 28.73
CA ARG A 53 0.28 2.25 27.54
C ARG A 53 0.79 1.62 26.24
N GLU A 54 2.09 1.44 26.08
CA GLU A 54 2.66 0.81 24.89
C GLU A 54 2.20 -0.64 24.72
N ARG A 55 2.14 -1.41 25.82
CA ARG A 55 1.62 -2.78 25.79
C ARG A 55 0.13 -2.82 25.45
N GLU A 56 -0.67 -1.94 26.04
CA GLU A 56 -2.10 -1.82 25.76
C GLU A 56 -2.36 -1.38 24.32
N LEU A 57 -1.63 -0.38 23.83
CA LEU A 57 -1.74 0.11 22.47
C LEU A 57 -1.38 -0.98 21.47
N LYS A 58 -0.27 -1.69 21.68
CA LYS A 58 0.11 -2.82 20.82
C LYS A 58 -0.95 -3.92 20.83
N SER A 59 -1.50 -4.24 22.01
CA SER A 59 -2.53 -5.27 22.15
C SER A 59 -3.86 -4.87 21.52
N GLN A 60 -4.21 -3.57 21.53
CA GLN A 60 -5.37 -3.04 20.81
C GLN A 60 -5.14 -3.08 19.31
N GLN A 61 -4.01 -2.59 18.82
CA GLN A 61 -3.65 -2.64 17.40
C GLN A 61 -3.67 -4.07 16.83
N GLU A 62 -3.17 -5.06 17.59
CA GLU A 62 -3.25 -6.46 17.18
C GLU A 62 -4.68 -6.99 17.13
N ARG A 63 -5.56 -6.57 18.06
CA ARG A 63 -6.98 -6.93 18.03
C ARG A 63 -7.68 -6.28 16.85
N ASP A 64 -7.45 -5.00 16.62
CA ASP A 64 -8.06 -4.25 15.52
C ASP A 64 -7.60 -4.81 14.17
N ARG A 65 -6.31 -5.13 14.03
CA ARG A 65 -5.78 -5.80 12.84
C ARG A 65 -6.44 -7.16 12.62
N LYS A 66 -6.59 -7.98 13.67
CA LYS A 66 -7.26 -9.28 13.57
C LYS A 66 -8.74 -9.13 13.23
N ALA A 67 -9.43 -8.14 13.81
CA ALA A 67 -10.82 -7.85 13.51
C ALA A 67 -11.01 -7.42 12.05
N ALA A 68 -10.17 -6.50 11.56
CA ALA A 68 -10.19 -6.06 10.16
C ALA A 68 -9.93 -7.22 9.18
N LEU A 69 -8.96 -8.08 9.47
CA LEU A 69 -8.69 -9.28 8.66
C LEU A 69 -9.87 -10.26 8.64
N LYS A 70 -10.54 -10.45 9.79
CA LYS A 70 -11.71 -11.31 9.88
C LYS A 70 -12.88 -10.77 9.05
N VAL A 71 -13.12 -9.46 9.11
CA VAL A 71 -14.15 -8.79 8.30
C VAL A 71 -13.85 -8.96 6.81
N ALA A 72 -12.62 -8.67 6.38
CA ALA A 72 -12.23 -8.83 4.97
C ALA A 72 -12.41 -10.28 4.48
N TYR A 73 -12.02 -11.26 5.30
CA TYR A 73 -12.21 -12.68 4.97
C TYR A 73 -13.69 -13.07 4.86
N GLU A 74 -14.54 -12.59 5.78
CA GLU A 74 -15.99 -12.85 5.73
C GLU A 74 -16.64 -12.19 4.50
N GLU A 75 -16.19 -10.99 4.12
CA GLU A 75 -16.63 -10.31 2.90
C GLU A 75 -16.23 -11.08 1.64
N GLU A 76 -14.99 -11.54 1.55
CA GLU A 76 -14.51 -12.37 0.43
C GLU A 76 -15.27 -13.71 0.34
N MET A 77 -15.50 -14.38 1.46
CA MET A 77 -16.29 -15.62 1.49
C MET A 77 -17.74 -15.40 1.08
N ALA A 78 -18.36 -14.30 1.55
CA ALA A 78 -19.72 -13.95 1.15
C ALA A 78 -19.80 -13.62 -0.36
N LEU A 79 -18.80 -12.94 -0.93
CA LEU A 79 -18.70 -12.68 -2.36
C LEU A 79 -18.48 -13.98 -3.14
N ALA A 80 -17.61 -14.87 -2.67
CA ALA A 80 -17.36 -16.16 -3.28
C ALA A 80 -18.64 -17.01 -3.31
N GLU A 81 -19.38 -17.09 -2.20
CA GLU A 81 -20.68 -17.77 -2.14
C GLU A 81 -21.72 -17.15 -3.08
N LYS A 82 -21.82 -15.82 -3.12
CA LYS A 82 -22.72 -15.12 -4.06
C LYS A 82 -22.35 -15.45 -5.51
N SER A 83 -21.06 -15.47 -5.83
CA SER A 83 -20.57 -15.82 -7.17
C SER A 83 -20.85 -17.28 -7.52
N ALA A 84 -20.71 -18.21 -6.56
CA ALA A 84 -21.01 -19.63 -6.76
C ALA A 84 -22.51 -19.86 -6.96
N LYS A 85 -23.37 -19.18 -6.18
CA LYS A 85 -24.84 -19.21 -6.36
C LYS A 85 -25.26 -18.55 -7.68
N ALA A 86 -24.58 -17.49 -8.12
CA ALA A 86 -24.80 -16.87 -9.42
C ALA A 86 -24.42 -17.82 -10.57
N LYS A 87 -23.26 -18.48 -10.50
CA LYS A 87 -22.83 -19.51 -11.46
C LYS A 87 -23.80 -20.71 -11.48
N SER A 88 -24.30 -21.13 -10.32
CA SER A 88 -25.31 -22.19 -10.22
C SER A 88 -26.63 -21.78 -10.89
N LYS A 89 -27.10 -20.54 -10.71
CA LYS A 89 -28.27 -20.01 -11.43
C LYS A 89 -28.02 -19.79 -12.92
N GLN A 90 -26.82 -19.39 -13.32
CA GLN A 90 -26.43 -19.30 -14.73
C GLN A 90 -26.32 -20.68 -15.38
N ASN A 91 -25.96 -21.73 -14.62
CA ASN A 91 -26.01 -23.11 -15.08
C ASN A 91 -27.44 -23.67 -15.11
N ALA A 92 -28.34 -23.18 -14.25
CA ALA A 92 -29.77 -23.53 -14.30
C ALA A 92 -30.51 -22.83 -15.46
N ASN A 93 -30.05 -21.64 -15.85
CA ASN A 93 -30.41 -20.94 -17.09
C ASN A 93 -29.35 -21.15 -18.19
N ALA A 94 -28.55 -22.23 -18.12
CA ALA A 94 -27.67 -22.57 -19.21
C ALA A 94 -28.59 -22.89 -20.39
N VAL A 95 -28.74 -21.90 -21.27
CA VAL A 95 -29.21 -22.07 -22.62
C VAL A 95 -28.55 -23.34 -23.11
N GLU A 96 -29.36 -24.37 -23.37
CA GLU A 96 -28.90 -25.63 -23.94
C GLU A 96 -28.01 -25.26 -25.11
N ILE A 97 -26.69 -25.42 -24.95
CA ILE A 97 -25.76 -25.10 -26.04
C ILE A 97 -26.15 -26.09 -27.14
N PRO A 98 -26.71 -25.62 -28.27
CA PRO A 98 -27.18 -26.52 -29.30
C PRO A 98 -25.97 -27.34 -29.75
N LYS A 99 -26.21 -28.65 -29.97
CA LYS A 99 -25.18 -29.54 -30.49
C LYS A 99 -24.78 -29.05 -31.88
N VAL A 100 -23.70 -28.27 -31.95
CA VAL A 100 -23.11 -27.79 -33.20
C VAL A 100 -22.34 -28.90 -33.86
N THR A 101 -22.50 -29.01 -35.18
CA THR A 101 -21.80 -29.96 -36.01
C THR A 101 -20.35 -29.53 -36.19
N ARG A 102 -19.45 -30.48 -36.52
CA ARG A 102 -18.02 -30.18 -36.69
C ARG A 102 -17.74 -29.10 -37.75
N VAL A 103 -18.60 -29.02 -38.77
CA VAL A 103 -18.51 -28.02 -39.84
C VAL A 103 -18.77 -26.61 -39.30
N GLU A 104 -19.76 -26.45 -38.43
CA GLU A 104 -20.10 -25.16 -37.81
C GLU A 104 -18.98 -24.68 -36.90
N ILE A 105 -18.38 -25.58 -36.11
CA ILE A 105 -17.25 -25.28 -35.22
C ILE A 105 -16.03 -24.79 -36.03
N GLN A 106 -15.73 -25.44 -37.16
CA GLN A 106 -14.62 -25.01 -38.02
C GLN A 106 -14.87 -23.62 -38.59
N LYS A 107 -16.09 -23.36 -39.06
CA LYS A 107 -16.47 -22.05 -39.62
C LYS A 107 -16.37 -20.93 -38.57
N THR A 108 -16.83 -21.16 -37.35
CA THR A 108 -16.74 -20.14 -36.28
C THR A 108 -15.28 -19.86 -35.88
N LEU A 109 -14.44 -20.90 -35.84
CA LEU A 109 -13.01 -20.73 -35.53
C LEU A 109 -12.27 -19.93 -36.62
N GLU A 110 -12.59 -20.16 -37.89
CA GLU A 110 -12.04 -19.38 -39.01
C GLU A 110 -12.48 -17.91 -38.93
N GLU A 111 -13.77 -17.66 -38.65
CA GLU A 111 -14.30 -16.31 -38.49
C GLU A 111 -13.67 -15.56 -37.28
N GLU A 112 -13.46 -16.23 -36.14
CA GLU A 112 -12.79 -15.65 -34.98
C GLU A 112 -11.32 -15.33 -35.25
N GLN A 113 -10.60 -16.21 -35.94
CA GLN A 113 -9.20 -15.95 -36.32
C GLN A 113 -9.09 -14.78 -37.30
N GLU A 114 -10.02 -14.68 -38.26
CA GLU A 114 -10.09 -13.52 -39.14
C GLU A 114 -10.38 -12.23 -38.37
N GLN A 115 -11.28 -12.25 -37.38
CA GLN A 115 -11.59 -11.08 -36.57
C GLN A 115 -10.42 -10.67 -35.68
N LEU A 116 -9.75 -11.61 -35.03
CA LEU A 116 -8.56 -11.38 -34.21
C LEU A 116 -7.42 -10.79 -35.04
N SER A 117 -7.18 -11.32 -36.24
CA SER A 117 -6.16 -10.79 -37.14
C SER A 117 -6.50 -9.38 -37.65
N LYS A 118 -7.79 -9.08 -37.89
CA LYS A 118 -8.27 -7.73 -38.25
C LYS A 118 -8.16 -6.75 -37.07
N GLN A 119 -8.31 -7.22 -35.83
CA GLN A 119 -8.14 -6.41 -34.62
C GLN A 119 -6.66 -6.16 -34.31
N LEU A 120 -5.79 -7.17 -34.39
CA LEU A 120 -4.35 -7.01 -34.20
C LEU A 120 -3.74 -6.02 -35.19
N LYS A 121 -4.21 -6.00 -36.45
CA LYS A 121 -3.77 -5.04 -37.47
C LYS A 121 -4.21 -3.59 -37.19
N LYS A 122 -5.19 -3.37 -36.30
CA LYS A 122 -5.70 -2.04 -35.94
C LYS A 122 -5.03 -1.45 -34.69
N VAL A 123 -4.40 -2.28 -33.86
CA VAL A 123 -3.70 -1.81 -32.66
C VAL A 123 -2.23 -1.60 -32.99
N ASN A 124 -1.89 -0.38 -33.40
CA ASN A 124 -0.50 0.08 -33.36
C ASN A 124 -0.12 0.26 -31.88
N LEU A 125 0.36 -0.80 -31.25
CA LEU A 125 0.89 -0.75 -29.88
C LEU A 125 2.22 0.01 -29.95
N GLU A 126 2.21 1.30 -29.62
CA GLU A 126 3.46 1.97 -29.29
C GLU A 126 4.13 1.20 -28.14
N PRO A 127 5.43 0.86 -28.25
CA PRO A 127 6.12 0.12 -27.21
C PRO A 127 6.23 1.02 -25.98
N VAL A 128 5.45 0.69 -24.94
CA VAL A 128 5.58 1.34 -23.62
C VAL A 128 6.98 0.99 -23.08
N PRO A 129 7.82 1.98 -22.75
CA PRO A 129 9.15 1.72 -22.22
C PRO A 129 9.03 1.01 -20.86
N LEU A 130 9.73 -0.12 -20.72
CA LEU A 130 9.83 -0.85 -19.47
C LEU A 130 10.61 -0.01 -18.45
N VAL A 131 9.96 0.39 -17.36
CA VAL A 131 10.61 1.11 -16.26
C VAL A 131 11.35 0.11 -15.36
N PRO A 132 12.63 0.36 -15.01
CA PRO A 132 13.40 -0.54 -14.16
C PRO A 132 12.86 -0.59 -12.72
N ASN A 133 13.04 -1.73 -12.06
CA ASN A 133 12.67 -1.90 -10.66
C ASN A 133 13.70 -1.24 -9.73
N LEU A 134 13.33 -0.12 -9.12
CA LEU A 134 14.18 0.68 -8.21
C LEU A 134 14.63 -0.06 -6.95
N ASN A 135 13.99 -1.18 -6.58
CA ASN A 135 14.36 -1.98 -5.41
C ASN A 135 15.40 -3.07 -5.74
N ARG A 136 15.83 -3.18 -7.00
CA ARG A 136 16.91 -4.09 -7.39
C ARG A 136 18.24 -3.33 -7.30
N LEU A 137 19.15 -3.78 -6.44
CA LEU A 137 20.54 -3.33 -6.52
C LEU A 137 21.10 -3.82 -7.85
N GLU A 138 21.58 -2.92 -8.70
CA GLU A 138 22.41 -3.29 -9.83
C GLU A 138 23.76 -3.71 -9.28
N GLU A 139 24.13 -4.97 -9.49
CA GLU A 139 25.48 -5.43 -9.20
C GLU A 139 26.40 -4.81 -10.26
N GLU A 140 27.19 -3.80 -9.90
CA GLU A 140 28.29 -3.28 -10.73
C GLU A 140 29.38 -4.35 -10.83
N GLY A 141 29.21 -5.30 -11.76
CA GLY A 141 30.15 -6.39 -11.99
C GLY A 141 29.70 -7.34 -13.09
N GLU A 142 30.63 -8.11 -13.62
CA GLU A 142 30.35 -9.17 -14.58
C GLU A 142 29.58 -10.30 -13.87
N SER A 143 28.25 -10.32 -14.03
CA SER A 143 27.39 -11.37 -13.47
C SER A 143 27.27 -12.54 -14.46
N ALA A 144 27.74 -13.71 -14.06
CA ALA A 144 27.53 -14.95 -14.80
C ALA A 144 26.29 -15.66 -14.27
N ASN A 145 25.25 -15.76 -15.10
CA ASN A 145 24.01 -16.48 -14.75
C ASN A 145 24.04 -17.95 -15.17
N THR A 146 25.10 -18.37 -15.87
CA THR A 146 25.33 -19.76 -16.29
C THR A 146 26.75 -20.21 -15.99
N ILE A 147 26.95 -21.52 -15.88
CA ILE A 147 28.26 -22.13 -15.55
C ILE A 147 29.31 -21.79 -16.61
N ASP A 148 28.94 -21.81 -17.89
CA ASP A 148 29.85 -21.51 -18.99
C ASP A 148 30.33 -20.04 -18.96
N GLN A 149 29.43 -19.11 -18.62
CA GLN A 149 29.77 -17.70 -18.42
C GLN A 149 30.74 -17.53 -17.25
N ALA A 150 30.50 -18.22 -16.13
CA ALA A 150 31.38 -18.14 -14.96
C ALA A 150 32.78 -18.68 -15.28
N LEU A 151 32.86 -19.78 -16.04
CA LEU A 151 34.13 -20.34 -16.49
C LEU A 151 34.86 -19.41 -17.46
N GLU A 152 34.15 -18.66 -18.30
CA GLU A 152 34.75 -17.69 -19.21
C GLU A 152 35.33 -16.48 -18.48
N LEU A 153 34.62 -15.94 -17.49
CA LEU A 153 35.10 -14.85 -16.64
C LEU A 153 36.31 -15.25 -15.78
N LEU A 154 36.40 -16.52 -15.38
CA LEU A 154 37.50 -17.02 -14.53
C LEU A 154 38.74 -17.44 -15.33
N LYS A 155 38.69 -17.47 -16.66
CA LYS A 155 39.88 -17.79 -17.48
C LYS A 155 40.94 -16.69 -17.29
N PRO A 156 42.19 -17.04 -16.95
CA PRO A 156 43.24 -16.05 -16.81
C PRO A 156 43.50 -15.38 -18.15
N HIS A 157 43.11 -14.11 -18.29
CA HIS A 157 43.50 -13.32 -19.44
C HIS A 157 45.03 -13.16 -19.39
N SER A 158 45.74 -13.82 -20.30
CA SER A 158 47.20 -13.79 -20.38
C SER A 158 47.70 -12.36 -20.51
N VAL A 159 48.12 -11.78 -19.38
CA VAL A 159 48.73 -10.46 -19.31
C VAL A 159 50.03 -10.51 -20.11
N THR A 160 50.05 -9.79 -21.24
CA THR A 160 51.25 -9.53 -22.03
C THR A 160 52.18 -8.64 -21.22
N THR A 161 53.08 -9.26 -20.46
CA THR A 161 54.18 -8.54 -19.82
C THR A 161 55.20 -8.12 -20.88
N THR A 162 55.21 -6.82 -21.09
CA THR A 162 56.19 -5.95 -21.73
C THR A 162 57.63 -6.48 -21.77
N LYS A 163 58.14 -6.60 -23.01
CA LYS A 163 59.52 -6.89 -23.44
C LYS A 163 60.56 -5.98 -22.75
N PRO A 164 61.68 -6.49 -22.22
CA PRO A 164 62.76 -5.62 -21.73
C PRO A 164 63.55 -5.05 -22.92
N GLY A 165 63.68 -3.72 -22.96
CA GLY A 165 64.44 -2.99 -23.98
C GLY A 165 65.96 -3.19 -23.87
N PRO A 166 66.72 -2.93 -24.96
CA PRO A 166 68.14 -3.27 -25.06
C PRO A 166 69.00 -2.34 -24.18
N LYS A 167 70.02 -2.94 -23.56
CA LYS A 167 71.05 -2.26 -22.75
C LYS A 167 71.78 -1.21 -23.59
N SER A 168 71.67 0.07 -23.23
CA SER A 168 72.56 1.12 -23.73
C SER A 168 73.73 1.31 -22.76
N SER A 169 74.92 0.95 -23.24
CA SER A 169 76.20 1.29 -22.64
C SER A 169 76.43 2.80 -22.72
N THR A 170 76.73 3.44 -21.58
CA THR A 170 77.57 4.64 -21.59
C THR A 170 78.59 4.54 -20.46
N LYS A 171 79.84 4.39 -20.89
CA LYS A 171 81.06 4.41 -20.10
C LYS A 171 81.49 5.90 -20.01
N LYS A 172 81.70 6.34 -18.77
CA LYS A 172 82.54 7.44 -18.21
C LYS A 172 83.42 8.28 -19.18
N PRO A 173 83.79 9.54 -18.83
CA PRO A 173 84.46 9.89 -17.56
C PRO A 173 83.67 10.76 -16.58
#